data_AF-A0A3D5V2R3-F1
#
_entry.id   AF-A0A3D5V2R3-F1
#
_cell.length_a   1.000
_cell.length_b   1.000
_cell.length_c   1.000
_cell.angle_alpha   90.00
_cell.angle_beta   90.00
_cell.angle_gamma   90.00
#
_symmetry.space_group_name_H-M   'P 1'
#
loop_
_entity.id
_entity.type
_entity.pdbx_description
1 polymer ?
#
loop_
_entity_poly.entity_id
_entity_poly.type
_entity_poly.pdbx_seq_one_letter_code
_entity_poly.pdbx_strand_id
1 'polypeptide(L)'
;MREGDYQGSLLWVLDATVTPMGRRLIRKWVEQPLINQAEICKRHAAVEALATDNQARGDLRMALDGVYDLERLAGRIAAASANARDLNALQLTLSRLPSVISILGEFNSATLSAICQRINPLVEVVSAITQAIVEDPPVAIKEGGLIKPGFSKALDELRTVAVGAKEWLGTF
;
A
#
# COMPACT_ATOMS: atom_id res chain seq x y z
N MET A 1 -18.07 -16.95 -14.43
CA MET A 1 -18.33 -15.85 -15.39
C MET A 1 -18.24 -16.48 -16.78
N ARG A 2 -19.38 -16.76 -17.44
CA ARG A 2 -19.38 -17.16 -18.85
C ARG A 2 -18.96 -15.94 -19.66
N GLU A 3 -18.13 -16.14 -20.67
CA GLU A 3 -17.49 -15.13 -21.54
C GLU A 3 -18.40 -13.92 -21.77
N GLY A 4 -18.00 -12.76 -21.26
CA GLY A 4 -18.77 -11.52 -21.37
C GLY A 4 -17.94 -10.38 -20.81
N ASP A 5 -17.73 -9.36 -21.63
CA ASP A 5 -16.84 -8.23 -21.33
C ASP A 5 -17.09 -7.63 -19.95
N TYR A 6 -16.03 -7.10 -19.34
CA TYR A 6 -16.14 -6.38 -18.08
C TYR A 6 -17.16 -5.22 -18.21
N GLN A 7 -17.12 -4.50 -19.33
CA GLN A 7 -18.04 -3.43 -19.66
C GLN A 7 -19.48 -3.96 -19.80
N GLY A 8 -20.43 -3.31 -19.11
CA GLY A 8 -21.83 -3.71 -19.10
C GLY A 8 -22.20 -4.80 -18.08
N SER A 9 -21.22 -5.33 -17.32
CA SER A 9 -21.49 -6.26 -16.22
C SER A 9 -21.93 -5.55 -14.94
N LEU A 10 -22.62 -6.26 -14.04
CA LEU A 10 -22.94 -5.76 -12.69
C LEU A 10 -21.67 -5.31 -11.95
N LEU A 11 -20.59 -6.06 -12.09
CA LEU A 11 -19.32 -5.73 -11.45
C LEU A 11 -18.75 -4.40 -11.97
N TRP A 12 -18.91 -4.08 -13.25
CA TRP A 12 -18.48 -2.79 -13.80
C TRP A 12 -19.27 -1.62 -13.24
N VAL A 13 -20.58 -1.80 -13.00
CA VAL A 13 -21.40 -0.76 -12.36
C VAL A 13 -21.04 -0.57 -10.88
N LEU A 14 -20.75 -1.67 -10.16
CA LEU A 14 -20.48 -1.62 -8.72
C LEU A 14 -19.04 -1.22 -8.37
N ASP A 15 -18.06 -1.51 -9.22
CA ASP A 15 -16.65 -1.28 -8.93
C ASP A 15 -16.24 0.18 -9.12
N ALA A 16 -16.47 0.99 -8.09
CA ALA A 16 -15.94 2.34 -7.94
C ALA A 16 -14.77 2.41 -6.95
N THR A 17 -14.05 1.30 -6.75
CA THR A 17 -12.94 1.21 -5.79
C THR A 17 -11.72 1.98 -6.28
N VAL A 18 -10.96 2.59 -5.34
CA VAL A 18 -9.76 3.38 -5.65
C VAL A 18 -8.45 2.61 -5.45
N THR A 19 -8.52 1.36 -4.99
CA THR A 19 -7.33 0.51 -4.78
C THR A 19 -7.46 -0.82 -5.54
N PRO A 20 -6.35 -1.38 -6.06
CA PRO A 20 -6.37 -2.68 -6.75
C PRO A 20 -6.86 -3.83 -5.86
N MET A 21 -6.52 -3.80 -4.57
CA MET A 21 -6.98 -4.80 -3.59
C MET A 21 -8.48 -4.65 -3.29
N GLY A 22 -9.01 -3.43 -3.25
CA GLY A 22 -10.45 -3.17 -3.14
C GLY A 22 -11.24 -3.74 -4.32
N ARG A 23 -10.74 -3.54 -5.54
CA ARG A 23 -11.33 -4.10 -6.77
C ARG A 23 -11.43 -5.63 -6.73
N ARG A 24 -10.39 -6.30 -6.22
CA ARG A 24 -10.42 -7.76 -6.03
C ARG A 24 -11.43 -8.18 -4.96
N LEU A 25 -11.49 -7.43 -3.86
CA LEU A 25 -12.42 -7.73 -2.78
C LEU A 25 -13.88 -7.61 -3.20
N ILE A 26 -14.28 -6.55 -3.92
CA ILE A 26 -15.66 -6.38 -4.37
C ILE A 26 -16.05 -7.46 -5.39
N ARG A 27 -15.15 -7.82 -6.31
CA ARG A 27 -15.34 -8.96 -7.22
C ARG A 27 -15.62 -10.24 -6.43
N LYS A 28 -14.78 -10.55 -5.44
CA LYS A 28 -14.95 -11.73 -4.58
C LYS A 28 -16.31 -11.70 -3.87
N TRP A 29 -16.75 -10.56 -3.35
CA TRP A 29 -18.04 -10.46 -2.66
C TRP A 29 -19.24 -10.68 -3.58
N VAL A 30 -19.17 -10.22 -4.83
CA VAL A 30 -20.21 -10.45 -5.84
C VAL A 30 -20.24 -11.93 -6.25
N GLU A 31 -19.08 -12.54 -6.43
CA GLU A 31 -18.96 -13.96 -6.82
C GLU A 31 -19.27 -14.93 -5.67
N GLN A 32 -19.08 -14.49 -4.41
CA GLN A 32 -19.26 -15.30 -3.20
C GLN A 32 -20.07 -14.53 -2.15
N PRO A 33 -21.40 -14.43 -2.33
CA PRO A 33 -22.26 -13.71 -1.40
C PRO A 33 -22.26 -14.34 0.00
N LEU A 34 -22.43 -13.49 1.02
CA LEU A 34 -22.64 -13.97 2.37
C LEU A 34 -24.04 -14.58 2.52
N ILE A 35 -24.14 -15.62 3.35
CA ILE A 35 -25.42 -16.21 3.79
C ILE A 35 -25.71 -15.96 5.27
N ASN A 36 -24.73 -15.43 6.01
CA ASN A 36 -24.88 -15.12 7.43
C ASN A 36 -25.48 -13.72 7.59
N GLN A 37 -26.69 -13.65 8.16
CA GLN A 37 -27.42 -12.41 8.36
C GLN A 37 -26.66 -11.39 9.22
N ALA A 38 -25.99 -11.82 10.30
CA ALA A 38 -25.28 -10.91 11.18
C ALA A 38 -24.10 -10.22 10.46
N GLU A 39 -23.36 -10.96 9.64
CA GLU A 39 -22.26 -10.40 8.83
C GLU A 39 -22.78 -9.46 7.73
N ILE A 40 -23.94 -9.76 7.14
CA ILE A 40 -24.61 -8.87 6.19
C ILE A 40 -24.97 -7.56 6.91
N CYS A 41 -25.64 -7.62 8.06
CA CYS A 41 -26.03 -6.43 8.83
C CYS A 41 -24.82 -5.56 9.22
N LYS A 42 -23.69 -6.16 9.60
CA LYS A 42 -22.44 -5.42 9.88
C LYS A 42 -21.96 -4.63 8.66
N ARG A 43 -21.98 -5.24 7.47
CA ARG A 43 -21.62 -4.54 6.22
C ARG A 43 -22.59 -3.40 5.92
N HIS A 44 -23.89 -3.62 6.09
CA HIS A 44 -24.90 -2.58 5.88
C HIS A 44 -24.70 -1.39 6.83
N ALA A 45 -24.42 -1.63 8.11
CA ALA A 45 -24.16 -0.57 9.08
C ALA A 45 -22.90 0.24 8.74
N ALA A 46 -21.85 -0.38 8.21
CA ALA A 46 -20.68 0.34 7.72
C ALA A 46 -21.00 1.18 6.47
N VAL A 47 -21.76 0.63 5.52
CA VAL A 47 -22.19 1.34 4.31
C VAL A 47 -23.08 2.52 4.66
N GLU A 48 -24.03 2.38 5.57
CA GLU A 48 -24.93 3.45 6.00
C GLU A 48 -24.16 4.62 6.64
N ALA A 49 -23.20 4.33 7.52
CA ALA A 49 -22.35 5.36 8.11
C ALA A 49 -21.55 6.13 7.04
N LEU A 50 -20.95 5.42 6.06
CA LEU A 50 -20.23 6.02 4.94
C LEU A 50 -21.17 6.78 3.96
N ALA A 51 -22.41 6.33 3.82
CA ALA A 51 -23.40 6.94 2.93
C ALA A 51 -23.94 8.26 3.50
N THR A 52 -24.06 8.34 4.83
CA THR A 52 -24.61 9.48 5.56
C THR A 52 -23.65 10.68 5.55
N ASP A 53 -22.34 10.45 5.67
CA ASP A 53 -21.32 11.50 5.60
C ASP A 53 -20.55 11.46 4.27
N ASN A 54 -21.05 12.23 3.31
CA ASN A 54 -20.44 12.33 1.98
C ASN A 54 -19.05 12.97 1.99
N GLN A 55 -18.80 13.92 2.90
CA GLN A 55 -17.53 14.65 2.97
C GLN A 55 -16.44 13.73 3.51
N ALA A 56 -16.66 13.13 4.69
CA ALA A 56 -15.71 12.19 5.28
C ALA A 56 -15.48 10.97 4.37
N ARG A 57 -16.50 10.49 3.64
CA ARG A 57 -16.34 9.44 2.62
C ARG A 57 -15.44 9.90 1.47
N GLY A 58 -15.59 11.15 1.02
CA GLY A 58 -14.73 11.76 0.00
C GLY A 58 -13.27 11.82 0.46
N ASP A 59 -13.05 12.31 1.67
CA ASP A 59 -11.72 12.41 2.27
C ASP A 59 -11.07 11.04 2.45
N LEU A 60 -11.83 10.04 2.90
CA LEU A 60 -11.36 8.66 2.99
C LEU A 60 -10.96 8.09 1.62
N ARG A 61 -11.73 8.38 0.57
CA ARG A 61 -11.38 7.96 -0.79
C ARG A 61 -10.09 8.62 -1.27
N MET A 62 -9.88 9.90 -0.99
CA MET A 62 -8.64 10.60 -1.34
C MET A 62 -7.43 10.07 -0.56
N ALA A 63 -7.61 9.77 0.73
CA ALA A 63 -6.55 9.18 1.56
C ALA A 63 -6.14 7.78 1.05
N LEU A 64 -7.11 7.01 0.56
CA LEU A 64 -6.90 5.69 -0.04
C LEU A 64 -6.43 5.74 -1.50
N ASP A 65 -6.55 6.88 -2.18
CA ASP A 65 -6.08 7.03 -3.55
C ASP A 65 -4.54 7.02 -3.59
N GLY A 66 -3.97 6.33 -4.57
CA GLY A 66 -2.51 6.11 -4.63
C GLY A 66 -1.93 5.16 -3.58
N VAL A 67 -2.76 4.48 -2.79
CA VAL A 67 -2.34 3.32 -1.97
C VAL A 67 -2.01 2.18 -2.92
N TYR A 68 -0.75 1.72 -2.89
CA TYR A 68 -0.32 0.58 -3.71
C TYR A 68 -0.97 -0.72 -3.22
N ASP A 69 -0.83 -1.76 -4.04
CA ASP A 69 -1.36 -3.09 -3.75
C ASP A 69 -0.60 -3.78 -2.59
N LEU A 70 -0.99 -3.46 -1.35
CA LEU A 70 -0.36 -4.00 -0.14
C LEU A 70 -0.39 -5.52 -0.07
N GLU A 71 -1.47 -6.14 -0.53
CA GLU A 71 -1.60 -7.61 -0.51
C GLU A 71 -0.51 -8.26 -1.37
N ARG A 72 -0.28 -7.72 -2.58
CA ARG A 72 0.78 -8.20 -3.46
C ARG A 72 2.17 -7.85 -2.97
N LEU A 73 2.37 -6.64 -2.43
CA LEU A 73 3.64 -6.22 -1.86
C LEU A 73 4.04 -7.12 -0.68
N ALA A 74 3.11 -7.36 0.25
CA ALA A 74 3.32 -8.25 1.40
C ALA A 74 3.66 -9.68 0.95
N GLY A 75 2.96 -10.20 -0.07
CA GLY A 75 3.27 -11.51 -0.65
C GLY A 75 4.69 -11.60 -1.20
N ARG A 76 5.16 -10.57 -1.92
CA ARG A 76 6.53 -10.55 -2.47
C ARG A 76 7.60 -10.43 -1.40
N ILE A 77 7.33 -9.67 -0.34
CA ILE A 77 8.22 -9.55 0.82
C ILE A 77 8.32 -10.88 1.56
N ALA A 78 7.18 -11.53 1.83
CA ALA A 78 7.15 -12.84 2.47
C ALA A 78 7.90 -13.90 1.64
N ALA A 79 7.87 -13.79 0.32
CA ALA A 79 8.61 -14.65 -0.61
C ALA A 79 10.07 -14.21 -0.86
N ALA A 80 10.60 -13.21 -0.13
CA ALA A 80 11.94 -12.65 -0.30
C ALA A 80 12.28 -12.24 -1.76
N SER A 81 11.26 -11.80 -2.52
CA SER A 81 11.37 -11.42 -3.94
C SER A 81 11.04 -9.93 -4.19
N ALA A 82 10.86 -9.16 -3.12
CA ALA A 82 10.67 -7.73 -3.18
C ALA A 82 12.00 -7.02 -3.53
N ASN A 83 11.93 -6.01 -4.38
CA ASN A 83 13.06 -5.14 -4.73
C ASN A 83 12.93 -3.78 -4.02
N ALA A 84 13.92 -2.90 -4.20
CA ALA A 84 13.93 -1.57 -3.57
C ALA A 84 12.73 -0.69 -3.97
N ARG A 85 12.20 -0.81 -5.19
CA ARG A 85 10.99 -0.09 -5.61
C ARG A 85 9.75 -0.57 -4.87
N ASP A 86 9.66 -1.87 -4.59
CA ASP A 86 8.56 -2.44 -3.80
C ASP A 86 8.61 -1.95 -2.36
N LEU A 87 9.82 -1.82 -1.79
CA LEU A 87 10.00 -1.24 -0.46
C LEU A 87 9.55 0.22 -0.43
N ASN A 88 9.92 1.02 -1.43
CA ASN A 88 9.43 2.40 -1.52
C ASN A 88 7.90 2.46 -1.70
N ALA A 89 7.33 1.60 -2.54
CA ALA A 89 5.88 1.51 -2.71
C ALA A 89 5.18 1.13 -1.39
N LEU A 90 5.76 0.20 -0.61
CA LEU A 90 5.27 -0.16 0.71
C LEU A 90 5.31 1.05 1.66
N GLN A 91 6.46 1.72 1.77
CA GLN A 91 6.63 2.90 2.62
C GLN A 91 5.61 4.00 2.27
N LEU A 92 5.49 4.36 0.98
CA LEU A 92 4.55 5.37 0.50
C LEU A 92 3.09 5.01 0.79
N THR A 93 2.79 3.72 0.79
CA THR A 93 1.44 3.25 1.12
C THR A 93 1.18 3.32 2.61
N LEU A 94 2.11 2.82 3.42
CA LEU A 94 1.99 2.81 4.89
C LEU A 94 1.96 4.23 5.45
N SER A 95 2.69 5.19 4.87
CA SER A 95 2.66 6.59 5.29
C SER A 95 1.29 7.27 5.14
N ARG A 96 0.38 6.70 4.36
CA ARG A 96 -1.01 7.20 4.24
C ARG A 96 -1.94 6.68 5.33
N LEU A 97 -1.59 5.55 5.98
CA LEU A 97 -2.46 4.92 6.97
C LEU A 97 -2.84 5.82 8.16
N PRO A 98 -1.97 6.70 8.70
CA PRO A 98 -2.37 7.60 9.77
C PRO A 98 -3.56 8.50 9.40
N SER A 99 -3.60 9.02 8.16
CA SER A 99 -4.74 9.83 7.68
C SER A 99 -6.01 8.97 7.54
N VAL A 100 -5.88 7.75 7.01
CA VAL A 100 -6.99 6.79 6.91
C VAL A 100 -7.57 6.46 8.29
N ILE A 101 -6.72 6.19 9.29
CA ILE A 101 -7.11 5.92 10.68
C ILE A 101 -7.85 7.12 11.27
N SER A 102 -7.33 8.33 11.07
CA SER A 102 -7.96 9.55 11.57
C SER A 102 -9.39 9.70 11.02
N ILE A 103 -9.55 9.62 9.70
CA ILE A 103 -10.85 9.78 9.03
C ILE A 103 -11.81 8.65 9.41
N LEU A 104 -11.33 7.40 9.53
CA LEU A 104 -12.16 6.28 9.98
C LEU A 104 -12.69 6.48 11.41
N GLY A 105 -11.95 7.18 12.26
CA GLY A 105 -12.36 7.52 13.63
C GLY A 105 -13.54 8.50 13.71
N GLU A 106 -13.84 9.22 12.63
CA GLU A 106 -14.94 10.20 12.59
C GLU A 106 -16.31 9.53 12.38
N PHE A 107 -16.34 8.30 11.86
CA PHE A 107 -17.59 7.59 11.61
C PHE A 107 -18.14 6.91 12.86
N ASN A 108 -19.42 7.16 13.16
CA ASN A 108 -20.15 6.43 14.21
C ASN A 108 -20.63 5.05 13.71
N SER A 109 -19.70 4.10 13.57
CA SER A 109 -20.01 2.71 13.21
C SER A 109 -19.11 1.74 13.96
N ALA A 110 -19.72 0.80 14.69
CA ALA A 110 -18.98 -0.25 15.38
C ALA A 110 -18.13 -1.10 14.43
N THR A 111 -18.59 -1.28 13.19
CA THR A 111 -17.86 -2.07 12.18
C THR A 111 -16.64 -1.30 11.65
N LEU A 112 -16.77 -0.01 11.37
CA LEU A 112 -15.64 0.82 10.94
C LEU A 112 -14.62 1.02 12.07
N SER A 113 -15.10 1.21 13.30
CA SER A 113 -14.25 1.29 14.50
C SER A 113 -13.44 0.01 14.70
N ALA A 114 -14.09 -1.16 14.59
CA ALA A 114 -13.40 -2.45 14.68
C ALA A 114 -12.37 -2.67 13.55
N ILE A 115 -12.64 -2.16 12.35
CA ILE A 115 -11.65 -2.16 11.26
C ILE A 115 -10.47 -1.26 11.61
N CYS A 116 -10.75 -0.02 12.04
CA CYS A 116 -9.73 0.97 12.40
C CYS A 116 -8.78 0.47 13.50
N GLN A 117 -9.33 -0.17 14.55
CA GLN A 117 -8.55 -0.73 15.65
C GLN A 117 -7.58 -1.85 15.23
N ARG A 118 -7.81 -2.49 14.08
CA ARG A 118 -6.94 -3.54 13.55
C ARG A 118 -5.83 -2.99 12.65
N ILE A 119 -5.85 -1.70 12.32
CA ILE A 119 -4.84 -1.09 11.46
C ILE A 119 -3.65 -0.69 12.33
N ASN A 120 -2.50 -1.31 12.10
CA ASN A 120 -1.22 -0.83 12.63
C ASN A 120 -0.58 0.10 11.58
N PRO A 121 -0.26 1.36 11.93
CA PRO A 121 0.36 2.31 10.99
C PRO A 121 1.81 1.95 10.63
N LEU A 122 2.46 1.02 11.35
CA LEU A 122 3.81 0.50 11.05
C LEU A 122 4.85 1.61 10.84
N VAL A 123 4.80 2.64 11.68
CA VAL A 123 5.63 3.85 11.55
C VAL A 123 7.12 3.53 11.57
N GLU A 124 7.54 2.52 12.33
CA GLU A 124 8.92 2.05 12.37
C GLU A 124 9.38 1.47 11.02
N VAL A 125 8.52 0.73 10.33
CA VAL A 125 8.80 0.17 9.00
C VAL A 125 8.93 1.30 7.98
N VAL A 126 8.01 2.27 8.03
CA VAL A 126 8.09 3.47 7.18
C VAL A 126 9.44 4.15 7.39
N SER A 127 9.80 4.46 8.65
CA SER A 127 11.05 5.12 8.99
C SER A 127 12.28 4.34 8.53
N ALA A 128 12.30 3.01 8.74
CA ALA A 128 13.41 2.17 8.35
C ALA A 128 13.65 2.20 6.83
N ILE A 129 12.59 2.10 6.03
CA ILE A 129 12.70 2.16 4.57
C ILE A 129 13.09 3.56 4.12
N THR A 130 12.48 4.62 4.68
CA THR A 130 12.80 6.02 4.35
C THR A 130 14.28 6.33 4.55
N GLN A 131 14.88 5.80 5.63
CA GLN A 131 16.29 6.03 5.94
C GLN A 131 17.22 5.14 5.10
N ALA A 132 16.78 3.93 4.73
CA ALA A 132 17.62 2.95 4.04
C ALA A 132 17.66 3.12 2.52
N ILE A 133 16.51 3.35 1.88
CA ILE A 133 16.35 3.21 0.42
C ILE A 133 16.29 4.58 -0.24
N VAL A 134 16.99 4.74 -1.38
CA VAL A 134 16.92 5.98 -2.20
C VAL A 134 15.53 6.15 -2.82
N GLU A 135 15.12 7.38 -3.14
CA GLU A 135 13.73 7.66 -3.59
C GLU A 135 13.39 7.02 -4.94
N ASP A 136 14.31 7.07 -5.90
CA ASP A 136 14.19 6.39 -7.19
C ASP A 136 15.26 5.31 -7.34
N PRO A 137 15.04 4.11 -6.75
CA PRO A 137 16.02 3.06 -6.80
C PRO A 137 16.00 2.36 -8.16
N PRO A 138 17.16 1.86 -8.62
CA PRO A 138 17.23 1.05 -9.83
C PRO A 138 16.37 -0.22 -9.73
N VAL A 139 15.99 -0.77 -10.88
CA VAL A 139 15.17 -1.99 -10.94
C VAL A 139 15.95 -3.20 -10.46
N ALA A 140 17.19 -3.32 -10.91
CA ALA A 140 18.04 -4.47 -10.60
C ALA A 140 18.95 -4.15 -9.41
N ILE A 141 18.99 -5.06 -8.44
CA ILE A 141 19.91 -4.99 -7.29
C ILE A 141 21.38 -4.88 -7.76
N LYS A 142 21.70 -5.49 -8.90
CA LYS A 142 23.04 -5.50 -9.50
C LYS A 142 23.52 -4.13 -9.99
N GLU A 143 22.61 -3.19 -10.24
CA GLU A 143 22.96 -1.83 -10.67
C GLU A 143 23.52 -0.98 -9.51
N GLY A 144 23.41 -1.47 -8.26
CA GLY A 144 23.89 -0.75 -7.08
C GLY A 144 23.01 0.47 -6.77
N GLY A 145 23.55 1.49 -6.10
CA GLY A 145 22.86 2.77 -5.88
C GLY A 145 21.58 2.76 -5.04
N LEU A 146 21.18 1.61 -4.49
CA LEU A 146 19.86 1.45 -3.85
C LEU A 146 19.80 1.94 -2.39
N ILE A 147 20.91 1.85 -1.66
CA ILE A 147 20.99 2.27 -0.24
C ILE A 147 21.42 3.74 -0.14
N LYS A 148 20.73 4.53 0.67
CA LYS A 148 21.09 5.94 0.93
C LYS A 148 22.49 6.06 1.58
N PRO A 149 23.28 7.08 1.22
CA PRO A 149 24.49 7.41 1.96
C PRO A 149 24.17 7.67 3.44
N GLY A 150 25.07 7.29 4.34
CA GLY A 150 24.92 7.45 5.78
C GLY A 150 24.11 6.36 6.48
N PHE A 151 23.43 5.48 5.72
CA PHE A 151 22.69 4.36 6.31
C PHE A 151 23.62 3.24 6.82
N SER A 152 24.73 2.99 6.12
CA SER A 152 25.71 1.98 6.51
C SER A 152 27.12 2.49 6.31
N LYS A 153 27.82 2.73 7.42
CA LYS A 153 29.21 3.20 7.42
C LYS A 153 30.13 2.28 6.60
N ALA A 154 29.99 0.97 6.75
CA ALA A 154 30.78 0.01 5.99
C ALA A 154 30.51 0.10 4.48
N LEU A 155 29.26 0.32 4.07
CA LEU A 155 28.93 0.50 2.66
C LEU A 155 29.48 1.83 2.11
N ASP A 156 29.43 2.89 2.91
CA ASP A 156 29.95 4.20 2.52
C ASP A 156 31.48 4.22 2.42
N GLU A 157 32.17 3.51 3.31
CA GLU A 157 33.63 3.27 3.22
C GLU A 157 33.97 2.54 1.90
N LEU A 158 33.25 1.47 1.57
CA LEU A 158 33.45 0.73 0.31
C LEU A 158 33.19 1.59 -0.93
N ARG A 159 32.16 2.45 -0.90
CA ARG A 159 31.87 3.41 -2.00
C ARG A 159 33.02 4.40 -2.19
N THR A 160 33.54 4.95 -1.08
CA THR A 160 34.65 5.91 -1.11
C THR A 160 35.89 5.30 -1.73
N VAL A 161 36.24 4.08 -1.34
CA VAL A 161 37.38 3.33 -1.91
C VAL A 161 37.18 3.06 -3.41
N ALA A 162 35.97 2.65 -3.82
CA ALA A 162 35.67 2.36 -5.22
C ALA A 162 35.75 3.61 -6.13
N VAL A 163 35.29 4.77 -5.64
CA VAL A 163 35.38 6.04 -6.37
C VAL A 163 36.84 6.48 -6.50
N GLY A 164 37.62 6.46 -5.41
CA GLY A 164 39.03 6.83 -5.43
C GLY A 164 39.88 5.94 -6.35
N ALA A 165 39.60 4.64 -6.41
CA ALA A 165 40.28 3.73 -7.35
C ALA A 165 40.00 4.07 -8.82
N LYS A 166 38.77 4.49 -9.14
CA LYS A 166 38.36 4.86 -10.50
C LYS A 166 38.99 6.19 -10.93
N GLU A 167 39.06 7.16 -10.03
CA GLU A 167 39.74 8.45 -10.28
C GLU A 167 41.23 8.24 -10.51
N TRP A 168 41.90 7.44 -9.66
CA TRP A 168 43.32 7.14 -9.80
C TRP A 168 43.66 6.50 -11.15
N LEU A 169 42.85 5.54 -11.62
CA LEU A 169 43.01 4.91 -12.94
C LEU A 169 42.72 5.86 -14.11
N GLY A 170 41.87 6.87 -13.93
CA GLY A 170 41.55 7.86 -14.97
C GLY A 170 42.62 8.94 -15.16
N THR A 171 43.53 9.08 -14.18
CA THR A 171 44.72 9.95 -14.25
C THR A 171 45.96 9.30 -14.87
N PHE A 172 45.90 8.01 -15.19
CA PHE A 172 46.93 7.28 -15.94
C PHE A 172 46.64 7.32 -17.44
#